data_AF-A0A3R7N897-F1
#
_entry.id   AF-A0A3R7N897-F1
#
_cell.length_a   1.000
_cell.length_b   1.000
_cell.length_c   1.000
_cell.angle_alpha   90.00
_cell.angle_beta   90.00
_cell.angle_gamma   90.00
#
_symmetry.space_group_name_H-M   'P 1'
#
loop_
_entity.id
_entity.type
_entity.pdbx_description
1 polymer ?
#
loop_
_entity_poly.entity_id
_entity_poly.type
_entity_poly.pdbx_seq_one_letter_code
_entity_poly.pdbx_strand_id
1 'polypeptide(L)'
;MTASIFLRLSASGFISAHLDDSRNSSGIVAGLRLGSARAMTLKHPRRPEERVELLLAPHTFYGLIGNACYEWEHSVDWEAVDNEHLERVRGNLLAKGSPIVFDGRKTQYKRAERTAIIFRGVPPLEPLLSKMQKKHPTA
;
A
#
# COMPACT_ATOMS: atom_id res chain seq x y z
N MET A 1 -0.30 -19.20 6.40
CA MET A 1 0.60 -18.36 7.23
C MET A 1 0.56 -16.97 6.60
N THR A 2 0.43 -15.89 7.37
CA THR A 2 0.33 -14.51 6.84
C THR A 2 1.72 -13.89 6.85
N ALA A 3 2.16 -13.29 5.75
CA ALA A 3 3.38 -12.48 5.75
C ALA A 3 3.02 -11.06 6.22
N SER A 4 3.75 -10.55 7.21
CA SER A 4 3.55 -9.21 7.76
C SER A 4 4.73 -8.32 7.43
N ILE A 5 4.46 -7.17 6.78
CA ILE A 5 5.45 -6.16 6.45
C ILE A 5 5.24 -4.95 7.37
N PHE A 6 6.31 -4.48 7.99
CA PHE A 6 6.34 -3.24 8.75
C PHE A 6 6.85 -2.12 7.84
N LEU A 7 5.96 -1.22 7.43
CA LEU A 7 6.29 -0.11 6.55
C LEU A 7 6.24 1.21 7.31
N ARG A 8 7.43 1.72 7.65
CA ARG A 8 7.63 3.06 8.19
C ARG A 8 7.81 4.06 7.05
N LEU A 9 7.02 5.12 7.04
CA LEU A 9 7.08 6.17 6.04
C LEU A 9 7.30 7.51 6.73
N SER A 10 8.35 8.24 6.32
CA SER A 10 8.64 9.57 6.82
C SER A 10 7.54 10.57 6.45
N ALA A 11 7.56 11.77 7.01
CA ALA A 11 6.58 12.81 6.68
C ALA A 11 6.54 13.12 5.17
N SER A 12 7.71 13.19 4.52
CA SER A 12 7.88 13.42 3.08
C SER A 12 7.84 12.14 2.23
N GLY A 13 7.78 10.97 2.86
CA GLY A 13 7.72 9.71 2.14
C GLY A 13 6.37 9.52 1.44
N PHE A 14 6.41 8.85 0.30
CA PHE A 14 5.27 8.44 -0.51
C PHE A 14 5.51 7.02 -1.04
N ILE A 15 4.47 6.43 -1.63
CA ILE A 15 4.58 5.15 -2.35
C ILE A 15 4.05 5.39 -3.75
N SER A 16 4.89 5.18 -4.76
CA SER A 16 4.49 5.29 -6.16
C SER A 16 3.41 4.26 -6.51
N ALA A 17 2.64 4.55 -7.56
CA ALA A 17 1.67 3.60 -8.10
C ALA A 17 2.35 2.26 -8.43
N HIS A 18 1.76 1.17 -7.95
CA HIS A 18 2.21 -0.19 -8.24
C HIS A 18 1.08 -1.20 -8.05
N LEU A 19 1.22 -2.36 -8.69
CA LEU A 19 0.45 -3.56 -8.39
C LEU A 19 1.25 -4.42 -7.40
N ASP A 20 0.57 -5.06 -6.47
CA ASP A 20 1.20 -6.09 -5.65
C ASP A 20 1.51 -7.32 -6.53
N ASP A 21 2.73 -7.86 -6.42
CA ASP A 21 3.12 -9.05 -7.17
C ASP A 21 2.24 -10.24 -6.79
N SER A 22 1.52 -10.79 -7.76
CA SER A 22 0.58 -11.91 -7.58
C SER A 22 1.27 -13.18 -7.07
N ARG A 23 2.58 -13.32 -7.26
CA ARG A 23 3.37 -14.43 -6.71
C ARG A 23 3.53 -14.33 -5.20
N ASN A 24 3.37 -13.12 -4.64
CA ASN A 24 3.60 -12.80 -3.24
C ASN A 24 2.31 -12.49 -2.47
N SER A 25 1.13 -12.60 -3.11
CA SER A 25 -0.17 -12.31 -2.49
C SER A 25 -1.27 -13.21 -3.07
N SER A 26 -2.01 -13.89 -2.19
CA SER A 26 -3.19 -14.70 -2.54
C SER A 26 -4.44 -13.84 -2.83
N GLY A 27 -4.25 -12.61 -3.32
CA GLY A 27 -5.34 -11.70 -3.67
C GLY A 27 -5.96 -10.98 -2.48
N ILE A 28 -5.32 -11.04 -1.32
CA ILE A 28 -5.74 -10.33 -0.11
C ILE A 28 -4.54 -9.56 0.42
N VAL A 29 -4.71 -8.25 0.52
CA VAL A 29 -3.74 -7.34 1.14
C VAL A 29 -4.50 -6.49 2.12
N ALA A 30 -4.11 -6.52 3.38
CA ALA A 30 -4.73 -5.71 4.42
C ALA A 30 -3.69 -4.89 5.15
N GLY A 31 -4.09 -3.76 5.72
CA GLY A 31 -3.14 -2.93 6.46
C GLY A 31 -3.76 -2.23 7.66
N LEU A 32 -3.07 -2.31 8.79
CA LEU A 32 -3.33 -1.50 9.97
C LEU A 32 -2.48 -0.24 9.93
N ARG A 33 -3.11 0.91 10.18
CA ARG A 33 -2.48 2.24 10.10
C ARG A 33 -2.21 2.80 11.48
N LEU A 34 -0.96 3.19 11.72
CA LEU A 34 -0.51 3.79 12.98
C LEU A 34 0.17 5.14 12.71
N GLY A 35 -0.03 6.10 13.60
CA GLY A 35 0.55 7.45 13.46
C GLY A 35 -0.29 8.35 12.54
N SER A 36 0.34 9.02 11.58
CA SER A 36 -0.32 10.02 10.73
C SER A 36 -1.18 9.43 9.60
N ALA A 37 -2.27 10.13 9.27
CA ALA A 37 -3.14 9.80 8.15
C ALA A 37 -2.43 9.93 6.80
N ARG A 38 -2.89 9.17 5.80
CA ARG A 38 -2.44 9.29 4.40
C ARG A 38 -3.62 9.12 3.44
N ALA A 39 -3.47 9.60 2.22
CA ALA A 39 -4.42 9.28 1.14
C ALA A 39 -3.81 8.16 0.29
N MET A 40 -4.54 7.05 0.14
CA MET A 40 -4.23 6.02 -0.83
C MET A 40 -5.10 6.23 -2.06
N THR A 41 -4.51 6.19 -3.24
CA THR A 41 -5.25 6.24 -4.50
C THR A 41 -5.15 4.89 -5.18
N LEU A 42 -6.27 4.38 -5.69
CA LEU A 42 -6.35 3.25 -6.59
C LEU A 42 -6.72 3.75 -7.98
N LYS A 43 -5.98 3.35 -9.00
CA LYS A 43 -6.25 3.65 -10.41
C LYS A 43 -6.21 2.38 -11.24
N HIS A 44 -7.16 2.23 -12.17
CA HIS A 44 -7.13 1.12 -13.10
C HIS A 44 -6.21 1.46 -14.29
N PRO A 45 -5.17 0.66 -14.60
CA PRO A 45 -4.16 1.00 -15.60
C PRO A 45 -4.71 1.02 -17.03
N ARG A 46 -5.83 0.31 -17.30
CA ARG A 46 -6.49 0.31 -18.61
C ARG A 46 -7.69 1.26 -18.71
N ARG A 47 -8.10 1.85 -17.58
CA ARG A 47 -9.27 2.73 -17.44
C ARG A 47 -8.90 3.87 -16.48
N PRO A 48 -8.02 4.79 -16.90
CA PRO A 48 -7.45 5.81 -16.02
C PRO A 48 -8.49 6.80 -15.44
N GLU A 49 -9.67 6.87 -16.04
CA GLU A 49 -10.85 7.57 -15.52
C GLU A 49 -11.43 6.89 -14.26
N GLU A 50 -11.22 5.59 -14.10
CA GLU A 50 -11.62 4.84 -12.92
C GLU A 50 -10.58 5.05 -11.81
N ARG A 51 -10.95 5.88 -10.82
CA ARG A 51 -10.14 6.20 -9.65
C ARG A 51 -10.97 6.04 -8.37
N VAL A 52 -10.36 5.47 -7.35
CA VAL A 52 -10.89 5.45 -5.98
C VAL A 52 -9.84 6.01 -5.04
N GLU A 53 -10.26 6.84 -4.07
CA GLU A 53 -9.40 7.25 -2.98
C GLU A 53 -9.85 6.61 -1.67
N LEU A 54 -8.87 6.23 -0.84
CA LEU A 54 -9.08 5.74 0.51
C LEU A 54 -8.35 6.65 1.51
N LEU A 55 -9.09 7.23 2.45
CA LEU A 55 -8.49 7.96 3.56
C LEU A 55 -8.01 6.96 4.62
N LEU A 56 -6.69 6.79 4.67
CA LEU A 56 -6.02 5.93 5.65
C LEU A 56 -5.77 6.70 6.94
N ALA A 57 -6.83 6.98 7.70
CA ALA A 57 -6.76 7.70 8.97
C ALA A 57 -5.99 6.89 10.05
N PRO A 58 -5.51 7.53 11.13
CA PRO A 58 -4.85 6.83 12.23
C PRO A 58 -5.76 5.73 12.81
N HIS A 59 -5.19 4.59 13.13
CA HIS A 59 -5.87 3.42 13.72
C HIS A 59 -6.92 2.76 12.82
N THR A 60 -6.90 3.05 11.52
CA THR A 60 -7.78 2.38 10.55
C THR A 60 -7.18 1.06 10.06
N PHE A 61 -8.07 0.13 9.76
CA PHE A 61 -7.75 -1.11 9.06
C PHE A 61 -8.39 -1.06 7.66
N TYR A 62 -7.59 -1.29 6.62
CA TYR A 62 -8.08 -1.38 5.25
C TYR A 62 -7.79 -2.76 4.67
N GLY A 63 -8.58 -3.14 3.66
CA GLY A 63 -8.39 -4.38 2.90
C GLY A 63 -8.60 -4.13 1.41
N LEU A 64 -7.66 -4.60 0.61
CA LEU A 64 -7.76 -4.77 -0.83
C LEU A 64 -7.94 -6.27 -1.08
N ILE A 65 -8.97 -6.63 -1.84
CA ILE A 65 -9.36 -8.02 -2.08
C ILE A 65 -9.71 -8.19 -3.56
N GLY A 66 -9.28 -9.30 -4.16
CA GLY A 66 -9.61 -9.65 -5.55
C GLY A 66 -9.04 -8.62 -6.53
N ASN A 67 -9.88 -8.10 -7.43
CA ASN A 67 -9.45 -7.19 -8.49
C ASN A 67 -8.72 -5.95 -7.95
N ALA A 68 -9.09 -5.46 -6.75
CA ALA A 68 -8.39 -4.33 -6.12
C ALA A 68 -6.90 -4.60 -5.85
N CYS A 69 -6.50 -5.88 -5.70
CA CYS A 69 -5.10 -6.28 -5.57
C CYS A 69 -4.42 -6.57 -6.93
N TYR A 70 -5.18 -7.11 -7.89
CA TYR A 70 -4.62 -7.67 -9.12
C TYR A 70 -4.64 -6.73 -10.31
N GLU A 71 -5.62 -5.84 -10.38
CA GLU A 71 -5.90 -5.02 -11.55
C GLU A 71 -5.78 -3.52 -11.24
N TRP A 72 -5.73 -3.12 -9.98
CA TRP A 72 -5.73 -1.72 -9.57
C TRP A 72 -4.39 -1.32 -8.96
N GLU A 73 -3.71 -0.39 -9.61
CA GLU A 73 -2.48 0.18 -9.07
C GLU A 73 -2.84 1.04 -7.86
N HIS A 74 -2.13 0.82 -6.75
CA HIS A 74 -2.29 1.62 -5.56
C HIS A 74 -1.04 2.45 -5.27
N SER A 75 -1.26 3.68 -4.84
CA SER A 75 -0.22 4.64 -4.46
C SER A 75 -0.58 5.28 -3.11
N VAL A 76 0.40 5.86 -2.42
CA VAL A 76 0.15 6.61 -1.18
C VAL A 76 0.83 7.96 -1.28
N ASP A 77 0.04 9.03 -1.14
CA ASP A 77 0.48 10.42 -1.30
C ASP A 77 1.28 10.65 -2.59
N TRP A 78 0.87 9.99 -3.68
CA TRP A 78 1.50 10.06 -5.00
C TRP A 78 0.44 10.09 -6.09
N GLU A 79 0.50 11.11 -6.95
CA GLU A 79 -0.40 11.25 -8.09
C GLU A 79 0.30 11.08 -9.44
N ALA A 80 1.51 11.63 -9.57
CA ALA A 80 2.36 11.57 -10.76
C ALA A 80 3.83 11.84 -10.39
N VAL A 81 4.75 11.59 -11.33
CA VAL A 81 6.13 12.07 -11.23
C VAL A 81 6.13 13.58 -11.51
N ASP A 82 6.19 14.39 -10.46
CA ASP A 82 6.27 15.85 -10.57
C ASP A 82 7.47 16.41 -9.78
N ASN A 83 7.68 17.72 -9.92
CA ASN A 83 8.76 18.41 -9.21
C ASN A 83 8.60 18.34 -7.68
N GLU A 84 7.38 18.32 -7.15
CA GLU A 84 7.14 18.23 -5.71
C GLU A 84 7.73 16.92 -5.16
N HIS A 85 7.45 15.80 -5.81
CA HIS A 85 7.95 14.49 -5.38
C HIS A 85 9.46 14.36 -5.60
N LEU A 86 10.01 14.91 -6.69
CA LEU A 86 11.46 14.94 -6.91
C LEU A 86 12.18 15.71 -5.79
N GLU A 87 11.66 16.87 -5.39
CA GLU A 87 12.25 17.66 -4.31
C GLU A 87 12.09 17.00 -2.93
N ARG A 88 11.03 16.21 -2.71
CA ARG A 88 10.91 15.35 -1.53
C ARG A 88 11.96 14.26 -1.47
N VAL A 89 12.21 13.58 -2.59
CA VAL A 89 13.26 12.54 -2.68
C VAL A 89 14.66 13.14 -2.45
N ARG A 90 14.90 14.35 -2.96
CA ARG A 90 16.15 15.10 -2.73
C ARG A 90 16.31 15.60 -1.29
N GLY A 91 15.25 15.56 -0.47
CA GLY A 91 15.26 16.05 0.91
C GLY A 91 15.06 17.57 1.03
N ASN A 92 14.84 18.27 -0.08
CA ASN A 92 14.69 19.73 -0.11
C ASN A 92 13.30 20.20 0.32
N LEU A 93 12.29 19.30 0.29
CA LEU A 93 10.92 19.61 0.69
C LEU A 93 10.47 18.77 1.90
N LEU A 94 10.26 19.45 3.03
CA LEU A 94 9.66 18.86 4.23
C LEU A 94 8.13 18.94 4.15
N ALA A 95 7.49 17.79 3.93
CA ALA A 95 6.03 17.72 3.90
C ALA A 95 5.39 17.66 5.30
N LYS A 96 6.20 17.63 6.38
CA LYS A 96 5.69 17.52 7.75
C LYS A 96 4.78 18.71 8.09
N GLY A 97 3.60 18.42 8.61
CA GLY A 97 2.58 19.42 8.96
C GLY A 97 1.67 19.83 7.81
N SER A 98 1.98 19.47 6.56
CA SER A 98 1.10 19.77 5.42
C SER A 98 -0.23 19.01 5.53
N PRO A 99 -1.36 19.60 5.12
CA PRO A 99 -2.66 18.95 5.23
C PRO A 99 -2.74 17.72 4.30
N ILE A 100 -3.43 16.68 4.77
CA ILE A 100 -3.84 15.56 3.89
C ILE A 100 -5.05 16.00 3.09
N VAL A 101 -4.95 15.90 1.77
CA VAL A 101 -6.07 16.10 0.83
C VAL A 101 -6.67 14.73 0.51
N PHE A 102 -7.99 14.64 0.58
CA PHE A 102 -8.76 13.45 0.25
C PHE A 102 -10.04 13.90 -0.45
N ASP A 103 -10.32 13.32 -1.61
CA ASP A 103 -11.46 13.64 -2.48
C ASP A 103 -11.52 15.15 -2.79
N GLY A 104 -10.36 15.73 -3.12
CA GLY A 104 -10.18 17.16 -3.40
C GLY A 104 -10.33 18.08 -2.19
N ARG A 105 -10.58 17.56 -0.97
CA ARG A 105 -10.83 18.35 0.24
C ARG A 105 -9.69 18.20 1.25
N LYS A 106 -9.33 19.30 1.90
CA LYS A 106 -8.40 19.26 3.04
C LYS A 106 -9.10 18.57 4.21
N THR A 107 -8.47 17.53 4.74
CA THR A 107 -8.92 16.85 5.96
C THR A 107 -8.38 17.58 7.19
N GLN A 108 -8.86 17.17 8.38
CA GLN A 108 -8.30 17.63 9.66
C GLN A 108 -6.88 17.08 9.94
N TYR A 109 -6.42 16.10 9.17
CA TYR A 109 -5.15 15.43 9.40
C TYR A 109 -4.00 16.17 8.73
N LYS A 110 -2.83 16.11 9.39
CA LYS A 110 -1.57 16.65 8.88
C LYS A 110 -0.57 15.53 8.65
N ARG A 111 0.22 15.62 7.58
CA ARG A 111 1.32 14.71 7.27
C ARG A 111 2.33 14.71 8.39
N ALA A 112 2.62 13.53 8.91
CA ALA A 112 3.75 13.27 9.78
C ALA A 112 4.23 11.84 9.51
N GLU A 113 5.21 11.40 10.28
CA GLU A 113 5.64 10.01 10.21
C GLU A 113 4.47 9.05 10.46
N ARG A 114 4.44 7.94 9.73
CA ARG A 114 3.46 6.89 9.91
C ARG A 114 4.11 5.52 9.83
N THR A 115 3.47 4.55 10.47
CA THR A 115 3.80 3.14 10.34
C THR A 115 2.56 2.41 9.85
N ALA A 116 2.72 1.47 8.93
CA ALA A 116 1.68 0.52 8.59
C ALA A 116 2.18 -0.89 8.83
N ILE A 117 1.29 -1.73 9.36
CA ILE A 117 1.49 -3.18 9.44
C ILE A 117 0.64 -3.77 8.33
N ILE A 118 1.28 -4.33 7.31
CA ILE A 118 0.62 -4.84 6.10
C ILE A 118 0.63 -6.36 6.18
N PHE A 119 -0.54 -6.97 6.08
CA PHE A 119 -0.76 -8.41 6.05
C PHE A 119 -1.03 -8.83 4.61
N ARG A 120 -0.33 -9.86 4.14
CA ARG A 120 -0.57 -10.47 2.83
C ARG A 120 -0.98 -11.92 2.99
N GLY A 121 -2.00 -12.33 2.24
CA GLY A 121 -2.33 -13.73 2.09
C GLY A 121 -1.22 -14.46 1.34
N VAL A 122 -0.78 -15.62 1.82
CA VAL A 122 0.26 -16.42 1.17
C VAL A 122 -0.38 -17.39 0.18
N PRO A 123 0.05 -17.44 -1.09
CA PRO A 123 -0.53 -18.34 -2.07
C PRO A 123 -0.36 -19.81 -1.65
N PRO A 124 -1.32 -20.69 -1.99
CA PRO A 124 -1.35 -22.08 -1.53
C PRO A 124 -0.25 -22.99 -2.09
N LEU A 125 0.68 -22.47 -2.91
CA LEU A 125 1.78 -23.26 -3.48
C LEU A 125 2.76 -23.79 -2.43
N GLU A 126 3.06 -23.02 -1.39
CA GLU A 126 3.97 -23.42 -0.31
C GLU A 126 3.46 -24.64 0.50
N PRO A 127 2.20 -24.67 0.98
CA PRO A 127 1.67 -25.84 1.68
C PRO A 127 1.44 -27.06 0.75
N LEU A 128 1.25 -26.85 -0.56
CA LEU A 128 1.17 -27.95 -1.53
C LEU A 128 2.54 -28.61 -1.76
N LEU A 129 3.59 -27.81 -1.98
CA LEU A 129 4.97 -28.31 -2.13
C LEU A 129 5.47 -29.02 -0.86
N SER A 130 5.18 -28.45 0.32
CA SER A 130 5.51 -29.08 1.61
C SER A 130 4.80 -30.43 1.81
N LYS A 131 3.54 -30.55 1.37
CA LYS A 131 2.80 -31.83 1.42
C LYS A 131 3.30 -32.85 0.40
N MET A 132 3.76 -32.41 -0.77
CA MET A 132 4.34 -33.30 -1.78
C MET A 132 5.71 -33.84 -1.37
N GLN A 133 6.58 -33.01 -0.78
CA GLN A 133 7.88 -33.45 -0.24
C GLN A 133 7.74 -34.43 0.93
N LYS A 134 6.70 -34.29 1.77
CA LYS A 134 6.41 -35.27 2.83
C LYS A 134 5.86 -36.61 2.31
N LYS A 135 5.27 -36.64 1.11
CA LYS A 135 4.71 -37.86 0.50
C LYS A 135 5.75 -38.72 -0.24
N HIS A 136 6.85 -38.11 -0.67
CA HIS A 136 7.98 -38.81 -1.28
C HIS A 136 9.28 -38.41 -0.56
N PRO A 137 9.59 -39.00 0.61
CA PRO A 137 10.96 -38.99 1.07
C PRO A 137 11.79 -39.74 0.03
N THR A 138 12.71 -39.04 -0.64
CA THR A 138 13.75 -39.68 -1.45
C THR A 138 14.43 -40.72 -0.57
N ALA A 139 14.33 -41.98 -0.98
CA ALA A 139 15.05 -43.12 -0.42
C ALA A 139 16.56 -42.97 -0.66
#